data_AF-A0AA97IAN9-F1
#
_entry.id   AF-A0AA97IAN9-F1
#
_cell.length_a   1.000
_cell.length_b   1.000
_cell.length_c   1.000
_cell.angle_alpha   90.00
_cell.angle_beta   90.00
_cell.angle_gamma   90.00
#
_symmetry.space_group_name_H-M   'P 1'
#
loop_
_entity.id
_entity.type
_entity.pdbx_description
1 polymer ?
#
loop_
_entity_poly.entity_id
_entity_poly.type
_entity_poly.pdbx_seq_one_letter_code
_entity_poly.pdbx_strand_id
1 'polypeptide(L)'
;MADPLLIMSSLFFTLSDHVTILPQRSIDDGEEIMSYVRPIGGFFAAVIVAIILGSIASTHFVLAALSDLGVAIPFSDRLAMTMQDIVGIAPLYGAIIGTGLLVAFIVAIFVSKLAPNLRWFVYLVAGGTAVGVTLFTLQTAFGGIMPISGARSTGGFIAQIAVGAIAGYVFATLTNKTQTA
;
A
#
# COMPACT_ATOMS: atom_id res chain seq x y z
N MET A 1 57.36 -45.99 12.13
CA MET A 1 57.73 -44.76 11.40
C MET A 1 56.45 -44.29 10.73
N ALA A 2 55.72 -43.35 11.34
CA ALA A 2 54.45 -42.88 10.78
C ALA A 2 54.75 -42.03 9.54
N ASP A 3 54.02 -42.29 8.46
CA ASP A 3 54.19 -41.61 7.17
C ASP A 3 53.80 -40.12 7.32
N PRO A 4 54.75 -39.18 7.15
CA PRO A 4 54.50 -37.74 7.31
C PRO A 4 53.39 -37.20 6.40
N LEU A 5 53.15 -37.84 5.24
CA LEU A 5 52.16 -37.40 4.27
C LEU A 5 50.72 -37.73 4.70
N LEU A 6 50.52 -38.84 5.41
CA LEU A 6 49.21 -39.22 5.96
C LEU A 6 48.76 -38.28 7.08
N ILE A 7 49.71 -37.81 7.90
CA ILE A 7 49.42 -36.86 8.98
C ILE A 7 49.01 -35.51 8.40
N MET A 8 49.71 -35.00 7.37
CA MET A 8 49.33 -33.74 6.71
C MET A 8 47.96 -33.81 6.02
N SER A 9 47.62 -34.93 5.38
CA SER A 9 46.30 -35.12 4.75
C SER A 9 45.16 -35.11 5.77
N SER A 10 45.32 -35.81 6.91
CA SER A 10 44.32 -35.86 7.98
C SER A 10 44.14 -34.51 8.70
N LEU A 11 45.22 -33.74 8.86
CA LEU A 11 45.18 -32.40 9.44
C LEU A 11 44.48 -31.40 8.50
N PHE A 12 44.74 -31.49 7.19
CA PHE A 12 44.11 -30.64 6.18
C PHE A 12 42.60 -30.92 6.07
N PHE A 13 42.22 -32.20 6.10
CA PHE A 13 40.81 -32.63 6.12
C PHE A 13 40.08 -32.15 7.39
N THR A 14 40.70 -32.32 8.56
CA THR A 14 40.15 -31.89 9.86
C THR A 14 40.02 -30.37 9.99
N LEU A 15 40.96 -29.59 9.45
CA LEU A 15 40.89 -28.12 9.46
C LEU A 15 39.84 -27.59 8.47
N SER A 16 39.63 -28.28 7.34
CA SER A 16 38.61 -27.92 6.35
C SER A 16 37.19 -28.08 6.90
N ASP A 17 36.94 -29.13 7.68
CA ASP A 17 35.62 -29.35 8.30
C ASP A 17 35.29 -28.31 9.37
N HIS A 18 36.30 -27.76 10.06
CA HIS A 18 36.11 -26.76 11.12
C HIS A 18 35.89 -25.33 10.62
N VAL A 19 36.34 -24.96 9.42
CA VAL A 19 36.15 -23.61 8.84
C VAL A 19 34.74 -23.41 8.26
N THR A 20 33.97 -24.48 8.09
CA THR A 20 32.60 -24.43 7.54
C THR A 20 31.55 -23.99 8.58
N ILE A 21 31.92 -23.83 9.85
CA ILE A 21 31.01 -23.42 10.96
C ILE A 21 31.16 -21.93 11.30
N LEU A 22 31.33 -21.07 10.29
CA LEU A 22 31.21 -19.62 10.46
C LEU A 22 29.75 -19.25 10.19
N PRO A 23 29.09 -18.49 11.08
CA PRO A 23 27.65 -18.26 11.01
C PRO A 23 27.29 -17.38 9.80
N GLN A 24 26.91 -18.02 8.68
CA GLN A 24 26.34 -17.38 7.48
C GLN A 24 25.03 -16.60 7.75
N ARG A 25 24.44 -16.76 8.94
CA ARG A 25 23.20 -16.12 9.38
C ARG A 25 23.19 -14.60 9.23
N SER A 26 24.31 -13.92 9.50
CA SER A 26 24.39 -12.45 9.44
C SER A 26 24.22 -11.86 8.03
N ILE A 27 24.53 -12.61 6.96
CA ILE A 27 24.40 -12.12 5.57
C ILE A 27 22.96 -12.35 5.08
N ASP A 28 22.36 -13.48 5.48
CA ASP A 28 20.98 -13.87 5.14
C ASP A 28 19.94 -12.92 5.81
N ASP A 29 20.19 -12.53 7.06
CA ASP A 29 19.38 -11.55 7.79
C ASP A 29 19.29 -10.20 7.05
N GLY A 30 20.37 -9.77 6.37
CA GLY A 30 20.40 -8.52 5.61
C GLY A 30 19.61 -8.59 4.30
N GLU A 31 19.62 -9.73 3.63
CA GLU A 31 18.89 -9.95 2.37
C GLU A 31 17.38 -10.06 2.62
N GLU A 32 16.96 -10.76 3.68
CA GLU A 32 15.55 -10.87 4.07
C GLU A 32 14.92 -9.49 4.30
N ILE A 33 15.57 -8.64 5.10
CA ILE A 33 15.09 -7.29 5.45
C ILE A 33 14.87 -6.48 4.17
N MET A 34 15.80 -6.56 3.20
CA MET A 34 15.71 -5.82 1.95
C MET A 34 14.54 -6.28 1.06
N SER A 35 14.14 -7.54 1.16
CA SER A 35 13.01 -8.09 0.41
C SER A 35 11.67 -7.48 0.83
N TYR A 36 11.51 -7.12 2.11
CA TYR A 36 10.28 -6.57 2.68
C TYR A 36 10.18 -5.05 2.60
N VAL A 37 11.29 -4.31 2.48
CA VAL A 37 11.31 -2.84 2.43
C VAL A 37 10.48 -2.29 1.25
N ARG A 38 10.59 -2.90 0.07
CA ARG A 38 9.86 -2.46 -1.14
C ARG A 38 8.33 -2.55 -1.00
N PRO A 39 7.74 -3.71 -0.65
CA PRO A 39 6.29 -3.81 -0.49
C PRO A 39 5.77 -2.97 0.66
N ILE A 40 6.49 -2.89 1.79
CA ILE A 40 6.08 -2.06 2.92
C ILE A 40 6.09 -0.57 2.53
N GLY A 41 7.18 -0.08 1.93
CA GLY A 41 7.28 1.30 1.46
C GLY A 41 6.24 1.64 0.39
N GLY A 42 6.00 0.72 -0.56
CA GLY A 42 4.97 0.86 -1.58
C GLY A 42 3.55 0.94 -0.99
N PHE A 43 3.27 0.17 0.06
CA PHE A 43 1.99 0.22 0.76
C PHE A 43 1.76 1.58 1.42
N PHE A 44 2.72 2.08 2.18
CA PHE A 44 2.60 3.41 2.80
C PHE A 44 2.47 4.52 1.76
N ALA A 45 3.22 4.45 0.66
CA ALA A 45 3.07 5.39 -0.45
C ALA A 45 1.65 5.36 -1.05
N ALA A 46 1.08 4.17 -1.27
CA ALA A 46 -0.28 4.01 -1.75
C ALA A 46 -1.32 4.58 -0.77
N VAL A 47 -1.16 4.36 0.54
CA VAL A 47 -2.04 4.93 1.58
C VAL A 47 -1.94 6.45 1.61
N ILE A 48 -0.74 7.01 1.53
CA ILE A 48 -0.53 8.47 1.47
C ILE A 48 -1.22 9.06 0.24
N VAL A 49 -1.08 8.43 -0.93
CA VAL A 49 -1.78 8.85 -2.14
C VAL A 49 -3.30 8.79 -1.95
N ALA A 50 -3.81 7.72 -1.33
CA ALA A 50 -5.23 7.58 -1.04
C ALA A 50 -5.74 8.68 -0.09
N ILE A 51 -4.97 9.03 0.95
CA ILE A 51 -5.30 10.11 1.88
C ILE A 51 -5.37 11.45 1.15
N ILE A 52 -4.34 11.79 0.37
CA ILE A 52 -4.26 13.08 -0.32
C ILE A 52 -5.40 13.20 -1.33
N LEU A 53 -5.52 12.23 -2.25
CA LEU A 53 -6.55 12.29 -3.29
C LEU A 53 -7.95 12.12 -2.73
N GLY A 54 -8.13 11.26 -1.72
CA GLY A 54 -9.41 11.04 -1.05
C GLY A 54 -9.90 12.29 -0.34
N SER A 55 -9.02 13.03 0.33
CA SER A 55 -9.36 14.29 1.00
C SER A 55 -9.66 15.41 -0.01
N ILE A 56 -8.86 15.53 -1.08
CA ILE A 56 -9.13 16.50 -2.15
C ILE A 56 -10.49 16.23 -2.80
N ALA A 57 -10.75 14.97 -3.17
CA ALA A 57 -12.04 14.56 -3.73
C ALA A 57 -13.17 14.83 -2.72
N SER A 58 -12.97 14.48 -1.46
CA SER A 58 -13.97 14.68 -0.41
C SER A 58 -14.34 16.16 -0.27
N THR A 59 -13.34 17.01 -0.10
CA THR A 59 -13.49 18.47 -0.05
C THR A 59 -14.20 19.01 -1.29
N HIS A 60 -13.84 18.54 -2.49
CA HIS A 60 -14.48 18.98 -3.73
C HIS A 60 -15.99 18.70 -3.73
N PHE A 61 -16.42 17.49 -3.39
CA PHE A 61 -17.86 17.16 -3.36
C PHE A 61 -18.61 17.86 -2.24
N VAL A 62 -17.96 18.09 -1.08
CA VAL A 62 -18.55 18.88 0.01
C VAL A 62 -18.75 20.33 -0.41
N LEU A 63 -17.73 20.96 -1.01
CA LEU A 63 -17.81 22.34 -1.49
C LEU A 63 -18.81 22.50 -2.63
N ALA A 64 -18.91 21.51 -3.52
CA ALA A 64 -19.91 21.49 -4.59
C ALA A 64 -21.32 21.50 -3.99
N ALA A 65 -21.60 20.61 -3.03
CA ALA A 65 -22.90 20.57 -2.36
C ALA A 65 -23.22 21.87 -1.61
N LEU A 66 -22.24 22.53 -0.99
CA LEU A 66 -22.44 23.84 -0.37
C LEU A 66 -22.70 24.95 -1.40
N SER A 67 -22.01 24.91 -2.53
CA SER A 67 -22.20 25.86 -3.63
C SER A 67 -23.60 25.73 -4.23
N ASP A 68 -24.12 24.50 -4.36
CA ASP A 68 -25.48 24.24 -4.83
C ASP A 68 -26.56 24.78 -3.88
N LEU A 69 -26.23 24.94 -2.59
CA LEU A 69 -27.08 25.57 -1.58
C LEU A 69 -26.96 27.11 -1.58
N GLY A 70 -26.23 27.70 -2.53
CA GLY A 70 -26.05 29.15 -2.65
C GLY A 70 -24.97 29.72 -1.72
N VAL A 71 -24.15 28.89 -1.08
CA VAL A 71 -23.05 29.36 -0.25
C VAL A 71 -21.88 29.82 -1.14
N ALA A 72 -21.58 31.11 -1.12
CA ALA A 72 -20.40 31.66 -1.79
C ALA A 72 -19.15 31.35 -0.95
N ILE A 73 -18.28 30.47 -1.46
CA ILE A 73 -17.03 30.08 -0.79
C ILE A 73 -15.86 30.61 -1.62
N PRO A 74 -15.09 31.59 -1.11
CA PRO A 74 -13.96 32.16 -1.83
C PRO A 74 -12.84 31.12 -2.00
N PHE A 75 -12.01 31.30 -3.03
CA PHE A 75 -10.97 30.33 -3.37
C PHE A 75 -9.96 30.09 -2.22
N SER A 76 -9.64 31.13 -1.45
CA SER A 76 -8.77 31.03 -0.26
C SER A 76 -9.29 30.00 0.75
N ASP A 77 -10.60 30.03 0.99
CA ASP A 77 -11.24 29.18 1.99
C ASP A 77 -11.35 27.75 1.47
N ARG A 78 -11.56 27.57 0.16
CA ARG A 78 -11.52 26.24 -0.48
C ARG A 78 -10.16 25.57 -0.30
N LEU A 79 -9.07 26.32 -0.48
CA LEU A 79 -7.72 25.81 -0.30
C LEU A 79 -7.43 25.51 1.18
N ALA A 80 -7.81 26.42 2.09
CA ALA A 80 -7.65 26.23 3.53
C ALA A 80 -8.42 25.00 4.02
N MET A 81 -9.66 24.82 3.58
CA MET A 81 -10.48 23.64 3.89
C MET A 81 -9.84 22.36 3.36
N THR A 82 -9.31 22.36 2.13
CA THR A 82 -8.63 21.19 1.57
C THR A 82 -7.42 20.79 2.41
N MET A 83 -6.59 21.75 2.84
CA MET A 83 -5.43 21.49 3.69
C MET A 83 -5.84 20.98 5.08
N GLN A 84 -6.88 21.57 5.66
CA GLN A 84 -7.44 21.12 6.93
C GLN A 84 -8.04 19.71 6.82
N ASP A 85 -8.70 19.38 5.71
CA ASP A 85 -9.27 18.05 5.46
C ASP A 85 -8.15 17.02 5.34
N ILE A 86 -7.10 17.30 4.56
CA ILE A 86 -5.93 16.42 4.45
C ILE A 86 -5.34 16.10 5.82
N VAL A 87 -5.11 17.11 6.67
CA VAL A 87 -4.48 16.90 7.98
C VAL A 87 -5.45 16.28 8.99
N GLY A 88 -6.70 16.74 9.00
CA GLY A 88 -7.72 16.34 9.96
C GLY A 88 -8.27 14.94 9.71
N ILE A 89 -8.44 14.55 8.45
CA ILE A 89 -8.99 13.26 8.05
C ILE A 89 -7.89 12.19 7.88
N ALA A 90 -6.63 12.57 7.63
CA ALA A 90 -5.53 11.64 7.38
C ALA A 90 -5.45 10.43 8.33
N PRO A 91 -5.48 10.59 9.68
CA PRO A 91 -5.32 9.45 10.57
C PRO A 91 -6.47 8.45 10.47
N LEU A 92 -7.71 8.95 10.49
CA LEU A 92 -8.91 8.10 10.47
C LEU A 92 -9.11 7.46 9.11
N TYR A 93 -9.02 8.25 8.03
CA TYR A 93 -9.16 7.75 6.67
C TYR A 93 -8.03 6.80 6.31
N GLY A 94 -6.79 7.15 6.66
CA GLY A 94 -5.63 6.28 6.50
C GLY A 94 -5.79 4.95 7.21
N ALA A 95 -6.32 4.93 8.44
CA ALA A 95 -6.57 3.68 9.17
C ALA A 95 -7.65 2.83 8.48
N ILE A 96 -8.79 3.42 8.12
CA ILE A 96 -9.92 2.67 7.56
C ILE A 96 -9.62 2.20 6.12
N ILE A 97 -9.20 3.12 5.25
CA ILE A 97 -8.89 2.78 3.86
C ILE A 97 -7.60 1.98 3.77
N GLY A 98 -6.60 2.28 4.60
CA GLY A 98 -5.36 1.52 4.64
C GLY A 98 -5.58 0.07 5.06
N THR A 99 -6.44 -0.20 6.04
CA THR A 99 -6.76 -1.60 6.41
C THR A 99 -7.49 -2.33 5.27
N GLY A 100 -8.44 -1.67 4.60
CA GLY A 100 -9.10 -2.21 3.41
C GLY A 100 -8.10 -2.52 2.28
N LEU A 101 -7.21 -1.59 1.97
CA LEU A 101 -6.15 -1.76 0.98
C LEU A 101 -5.17 -2.86 1.36
N LEU A 102 -4.81 -2.98 2.64
CA LEU A 102 -3.89 -4.01 3.14
C LEU A 102 -4.45 -5.40 2.84
N VAL A 103 -5.71 -5.63 3.21
CA VAL A 103 -6.39 -6.90 2.95
C VAL A 103 -6.46 -7.18 1.45
N ALA A 104 -6.88 -6.18 0.66
CA ALA A 104 -7.00 -6.35 -0.78
C ALA A 104 -5.66 -6.59 -1.48
N PHE A 105 -4.58 -5.94 -1.04
CA PHE A 105 -3.25 -6.14 -1.62
C PHE A 105 -2.68 -7.50 -1.27
N ILE A 106 -2.91 -8.01 -0.05
CA ILE A 106 -2.54 -9.39 0.30
C ILE A 106 -3.21 -10.38 -0.66
N VAL A 107 -4.51 -10.23 -0.92
CA VAL A 107 -5.23 -11.07 -1.89
C VAL A 107 -4.67 -10.87 -3.31
N ALA A 108 -4.40 -9.63 -3.71
CA ALA A 108 -3.85 -9.30 -5.02
C ALA A 108 -2.46 -9.90 -5.26
N ILE A 109 -1.64 -10.13 -4.22
CA ILE A 109 -0.38 -10.87 -4.33
C ILE A 109 -0.63 -12.27 -4.88
N PHE A 110 -1.64 -12.98 -4.39
CA PHE A 110 -1.95 -14.32 -4.90
C PHE A 110 -2.56 -14.28 -6.29
N VAL A 111 -3.50 -13.35 -6.54
CA VAL A 111 -4.15 -13.21 -7.85
C VAL A 111 -3.15 -12.82 -8.94
N SER A 112 -2.19 -11.95 -8.64
CA SER A 112 -1.16 -11.53 -9.60
C SER A 112 -0.21 -12.66 -10.00
N LYS A 113 -0.14 -13.77 -9.26
CA LYS A 113 0.58 -14.98 -9.69
C LYS A 113 -0.08 -15.69 -10.87
N LEU A 114 -1.41 -15.57 -11.01
CA LEU A 114 -2.16 -16.19 -12.12
C LEU A 114 -2.06 -15.36 -13.41
N ALA A 115 -1.86 -14.05 -13.29
CA ALA A 115 -1.77 -13.13 -14.42
C ALA A 115 -0.63 -12.12 -14.23
N PRO A 116 0.65 -12.56 -14.30
CA PRO A 116 1.80 -11.70 -13.99
C PRO A 116 1.92 -10.48 -14.91
N ASN A 117 1.54 -10.61 -16.19
CA ASN A 117 1.58 -9.52 -17.17
C ASN A 117 0.52 -8.44 -16.90
N LEU A 118 -0.55 -8.75 -16.16
CA LEU A 118 -1.64 -7.84 -15.82
C LEU A 118 -1.59 -7.38 -14.36
N ARG A 119 -0.45 -7.55 -13.69
CA ARG A 119 -0.29 -7.19 -12.27
C ARG A 119 -0.80 -5.78 -11.96
N TRP A 120 -0.44 -4.79 -12.77
CA TRP A 120 -0.91 -3.41 -12.58
C TRP A 120 -2.44 -3.30 -12.56
N PHE A 121 -3.12 -4.04 -13.44
CA PHE A 121 -4.58 -4.06 -13.54
C PHE A 121 -5.22 -4.79 -12.36
N VAL A 122 -4.61 -5.90 -11.90
CA VAL A 122 -5.05 -6.63 -10.71
C VAL A 122 -5.06 -5.71 -9.48
N TYR A 123 -3.97 -4.99 -9.24
CA TYR A 123 -3.90 -4.07 -8.10
C TYR A 123 -4.79 -2.84 -8.26
N LEU A 124 -4.95 -2.32 -9.47
CA LEU A 124 -5.89 -1.23 -9.77
C LEU A 124 -7.32 -1.64 -9.39
N VAL A 125 -7.79 -2.80 -9.87
CA VAL A 125 -9.12 -3.31 -9.54
C VAL A 125 -9.22 -3.65 -8.06
N ALA A 126 -8.21 -4.28 -7.47
CA ALA A 126 -8.18 -4.60 -6.04
C ALA A 126 -8.29 -3.33 -5.18
N GLY A 127 -7.56 -2.26 -5.51
CA GLY A 127 -7.64 -1.00 -4.77
C GLY A 127 -9.01 -0.33 -4.88
N GLY A 128 -9.57 -0.27 -6.09
CA GLY A 128 -10.90 0.33 -6.31
C GLY A 128 -12.01 -0.46 -5.59
N THR A 129 -11.99 -1.79 -5.71
CA THR A 129 -12.94 -2.67 -5.01
C THR A 129 -12.78 -2.59 -3.49
N ALA A 130 -11.55 -2.52 -2.97
CA ALA A 130 -11.29 -2.36 -1.54
C ALA A 130 -11.95 -1.10 -0.99
N VAL A 131 -11.75 0.05 -1.65
CA VAL A 131 -12.36 1.31 -1.22
C VAL A 131 -13.88 1.26 -1.36
N GLY A 132 -14.41 0.76 -2.48
CA GLY A 132 -15.86 0.63 -2.67
C GLY A 132 -16.52 -0.25 -1.61
N VAL A 133 -15.95 -1.42 -1.32
CA VAL A 133 -16.43 -2.33 -0.26
C VAL A 133 -16.28 -1.70 1.11
N THR A 134 -15.18 -1.00 1.39
CA THR A 134 -14.97 -0.32 2.68
C THR A 134 -16.02 0.76 2.89
N LEU A 135 -16.29 1.60 1.88
CA LEU A 135 -17.31 2.64 1.95
C LEU A 135 -18.72 2.06 2.12
N PHE A 136 -19.04 1.01 1.37
CA PHE A 136 -20.31 0.31 1.51
C PHE A 136 -20.47 -0.30 2.91
N THR A 137 -19.40 -0.91 3.43
CA THR A 137 -19.37 -1.48 4.78
C THR A 137 -19.55 -0.40 5.84
N LEU A 138 -18.87 0.74 5.72
CA LEU A 138 -19.09 1.89 6.60
C LEU A 138 -20.56 2.35 6.53
N GLN A 139 -21.11 2.53 5.34
CA GLN A 139 -22.49 2.97 5.19
C GLN A 139 -23.46 2.05 5.91
N THR A 140 -23.31 0.73 5.73
CA THR A 140 -24.16 -0.26 6.38
C THR A 140 -23.95 -0.34 7.89
N ALA A 141 -22.70 -0.27 8.36
CA ALA A 141 -22.35 -0.31 9.79
C ALA A 141 -22.88 0.89 10.57
N PHE A 142 -22.97 2.06 9.94
CA PHE A 142 -23.48 3.29 10.54
C PHE A 142 -24.97 3.55 10.21
N GLY A 143 -25.74 2.50 9.91
CA GLY A 143 -27.19 2.61 9.73
C GLY A 143 -27.63 3.44 8.52
N GLY A 144 -26.81 3.46 7.46
CA GLY A 144 -27.05 4.20 6.22
C GLY A 144 -26.34 5.56 6.15
N ILE A 145 -25.77 6.04 7.26
CA ILE A 145 -25.05 7.31 7.31
C ILE A 145 -23.63 7.12 6.77
N MET A 146 -23.26 7.87 5.73
CA MET A 146 -21.90 7.86 5.18
C MET A 146 -20.98 8.78 6.02
N PRO A 147 -19.97 8.22 6.73
CA PRO A 147 -19.10 9.02 7.60
C PRO A 147 -18.17 9.95 6.82
N ILE A 148 -17.73 9.51 5.63
CA ILE A 148 -16.91 10.31 4.73
C ILE A 148 -17.84 11.26 3.97
N SER A 149 -17.80 12.54 4.35
CA SER A 149 -18.73 13.58 3.89
C SER A 149 -18.76 13.69 2.36
N GLY A 150 -17.61 13.71 1.71
CA GLY A 150 -17.56 13.80 0.25
C GLY A 150 -17.81 12.50 -0.50
N ALA A 151 -18.18 11.41 0.18
CA ALA A 151 -18.66 10.17 -0.44
C ALA A 151 -20.19 10.02 -0.40
N ARG A 152 -20.91 10.98 0.20
CA ARG A 152 -22.38 10.94 0.38
C ARG A 152 -23.17 10.95 -0.93
N SER A 153 -22.63 11.56 -1.98
CA SER A 153 -23.24 11.55 -3.31
C SER A 153 -22.71 10.37 -4.12
N THR A 154 -23.47 9.92 -5.11
CA THR A 154 -23.03 8.86 -6.03
C THR A 154 -21.72 9.24 -6.74
N GLY A 155 -21.58 10.50 -7.17
CA GLY A 155 -20.35 11.01 -7.78
C GLY A 155 -19.17 10.97 -6.82
N GLY A 156 -19.38 11.36 -5.56
CA GLY A 156 -18.39 11.29 -4.50
C GLY A 156 -17.94 9.87 -4.20
N PHE A 157 -18.88 8.93 -4.11
CA PHE A 157 -18.60 7.52 -3.91
C PHE A 157 -17.75 6.93 -5.05
N ILE A 158 -18.10 7.21 -6.30
CA ILE A 158 -17.34 6.77 -7.48
C ILE A 158 -15.94 7.39 -7.48
N ALA A 159 -15.81 8.67 -7.12
CA ALA A 159 -14.52 9.33 -7.03
C ALA A 159 -13.60 8.66 -6.00
N GLN A 160 -14.14 8.26 -4.84
CA GLN A 160 -13.36 7.52 -3.85
C GLN A 160 -12.94 6.13 -4.35
N ILE A 161 -13.79 5.42 -5.10
CA ILE A 161 -13.40 4.18 -5.79
C ILE A 161 -12.22 4.44 -6.73
N ALA A 162 -12.27 5.51 -7.51
CA ALA A 162 -11.17 5.89 -8.40
C ALA A 162 -9.88 6.19 -7.62
N VAL A 163 -9.98 6.85 -6.45
CA VAL A 163 -8.85 7.05 -5.54
C VAL A 163 -8.24 5.71 -5.09
N GLY A 164 -9.07 4.74 -4.71
CA GLY A 164 -8.62 3.39 -4.39
C GLY A 164 -7.90 2.71 -5.55
N ALA A 165 -8.44 2.84 -6.77
CA ALA A 165 -7.84 2.29 -7.96
C ALA A 165 -6.47 2.91 -8.28
N ILE A 166 -6.34 4.23 -8.13
CA ILE A 166 -5.07 4.95 -8.29
C ILE A 166 -4.05 4.50 -7.23
N ALA A 167 -4.47 4.35 -5.97
CA ALA A 167 -3.61 3.85 -4.90
C ALA A 167 -3.09 2.43 -5.20
N GLY A 168 -3.97 1.55 -5.70
CA GLY A 168 -3.60 0.22 -6.17
C GLY A 168 -2.60 0.24 -7.32
N TYR A 169 -2.82 1.10 -8.31
CA TYR A 169 -1.87 1.28 -9.40
C TYR A 169 -0.50 1.77 -8.90
N VAL A 170 -0.46 2.75 -8.00
CA VAL A 170 0.78 3.25 -7.37
C VAL A 170 1.51 2.13 -6.62
N PHE A 171 0.80 1.30 -5.86
CA PHE A 171 1.41 0.14 -5.21
C PHE A 171 2.04 -0.81 -6.23
N ALA A 172 1.34 -1.10 -7.32
CA ALA A 172 1.84 -2.01 -8.35
C ALA A 172 3.11 -1.49 -9.04
N THR A 173 3.18 -0.19 -9.32
CA THR A 173 4.35 0.43 -9.97
C THR A 173 5.54 0.47 -9.04
N LEU A 174 5.36 0.84 -7.78
CA LEU A 174 6.45 0.92 -6.79
C LEU A 174 6.98 -0.45 -6.36
N THR A 175 6.16 -1.48 -6.41
CA THR A 175 6.54 -2.85 -6.02
C THR A 175 6.93 -3.73 -7.20
N ASN A 176 6.90 -3.20 -8.42
CA ASN A 176 7.37 -3.92 -9.59
C ASN A 176 8.90 -4.01 -9.51
N LYS A 177 9.44 -5.22 -9.66
CA LYS A 177 10.90 -5.38 -9.78
C LYS A 177 11.26 -4.87 -11.18
N THR A 178 11.97 -3.74 -11.26
CA THR A 178 12.62 -3.34 -12.50
C THR A 178 13.50 -4.50 -12.95
N GLN A 179 13.07 -5.24 -13.98
CA GLN A 179 13.96 -6.12 -14.72
C GLN A 179 14.89 -5.17 -15.47
N THR A 180 16.05 -4.87 -14.88
CA THR A 180 17.16 -4.32 -15.64
C THR A 180 17.57 -5.43 -16.61
N ALA A 181 17.15 -5.26 -17.87
CA ALA A 181 17.55 -6.10 -18.99
C ALA A 181 19.03 -5.92 -19.32
#